data_AF-U1RAU0-F1
#
_entry.id   AF-U1RAU0-F1
#
_cell.length_a   1.000
_cell.length_b   1.000
_cell.length_c   1.000
_cell.angle_alpha   90.00
_cell.angle_beta   90.00
_cell.angle_gamma   90.00
#
_symmetry.space_group_name_H-M   'P 1'
#
loop_
_entity.id
_entity.type
_entity.pdbx_description
1 polymer ?
#
loop_
_entity_poly.entity_id
_entity_poly.type
_entity_poly.pdbx_seq_one_letter_code
_entity_poly.pdbx_strand_id
1 'polypeptide(L)'
;MTAQSIEAKDGYDALDLAMNAARAVTRGYQPIGPRTAITNGSIILAQQQYQTTWPYQKKGSLWAISRESTICLVDFSGEKITSDQISTLGQWIELR
;
A
#
# COMPACT_ATOMS: atom_id res chain seq x y z
N MET A 1 10.65 2.82 1.62
CA MET A 1 10.72 3.63 0.39
C MET A 1 9.78 4.80 0.59
N THR A 2 10.26 6.03 0.51
CA THR A 2 9.44 7.23 0.76
C THR A 2 9.63 8.19 -0.40
N ALA A 3 8.59 8.37 -1.22
CA ALA A 3 8.48 9.54 -2.09
C ALA A 3 7.90 10.69 -1.24
N GLN A 4 8.54 11.86 -1.27
CA GLN A 4 8.06 13.02 -0.49
C GLN A 4 6.75 13.59 -1.04
N SER A 5 6.54 13.46 -2.35
CA SER A 5 5.30 13.83 -3.02
C SER A 5 5.22 13.07 -4.35
N ILE A 6 4.00 12.76 -4.78
CA ILE A 6 3.67 12.09 -6.04
C ILE A 6 2.37 12.70 -6.56
N GLU A 7 2.36 13.09 -7.82
CA GLU A 7 1.13 13.47 -8.50
C GLU A 7 0.39 12.21 -8.95
N ALA A 8 -0.80 11.99 -8.42
CA ALA A 8 -1.66 10.86 -8.74
C ALA A 8 -3.09 11.34 -8.97
N LYS A 9 -3.79 10.70 -9.91
CA LYS A 9 -5.19 11.05 -10.23
C LYS A 9 -6.17 10.59 -9.15
N ASP A 10 -5.90 9.43 -8.58
CA ASP A 10 -6.68 8.81 -7.50
C ASP A 10 -5.79 7.83 -6.71
N GLY A 11 -6.36 7.20 -5.67
CA GLY A 11 -5.65 6.25 -4.84
C GLY A 11 -5.11 5.02 -5.59
N TYR A 12 -5.76 4.58 -6.68
CA TYR A 12 -5.29 3.44 -7.47
C TYR A 12 -4.07 3.82 -8.30
N ASP A 13 -4.10 5.00 -8.92
CA ASP A 13 -2.95 5.55 -9.65
C ASP A 13 -1.76 5.76 -8.70
N ALA A 14 -2.01 6.24 -7.48
CA ALA A 14 -0.98 6.39 -6.46
C ALA A 14 -0.35 5.04 -6.06
N LEU A 15 -1.16 3.97 -5.93
CA LEU A 15 -0.66 2.62 -5.70
C LEU A 15 0.22 2.16 -6.87
N ASP A 16 -0.23 2.34 -8.11
CA ASP A 16 0.52 1.93 -9.30
C ASP A 16 1.88 2.64 -9.41
N LEU A 17 1.92 3.95 -9.16
CA LEU A 17 3.16 4.72 -9.11
C LEU A 17 4.13 4.19 -8.04
N ALA A 18 3.63 3.98 -6.82
CA ALA A 18 4.47 3.48 -5.74
C ALA A 18 4.93 2.03 -5.96
N MET A 19 4.10 1.15 -6.52
CA MET A 19 4.54 -0.19 -6.90
C MET A 19 5.62 -0.16 -7.98
N ASN A 20 5.50 0.72 -8.97
CA ASN A 20 6.50 0.86 -10.02
C ASN A 20 7.82 1.41 -9.46
N ALA A 21 7.75 2.37 -8.54
CA ALA A 21 8.92 2.84 -7.79
C ALA A 21 9.55 1.70 -6.97
N ALA A 22 8.75 0.87 -6.29
CA ALA A 22 9.24 -0.27 -5.51
C ALA A 22 9.96 -1.28 -6.40
N ARG A 23 9.40 -1.61 -7.57
CA ARG A 23 10.03 -2.51 -8.55
C ARG A 23 11.39 -2.02 -9.04
N ALA A 24 11.59 -0.71 -9.13
CA ALA A 24 12.87 -0.15 -9.55
C ALA A 24 13.99 -0.36 -8.52
N VAL A 25 13.65 -0.51 -7.24
CA VAL A 25 14.61 -0.59 -6.13
C VAL A 25 14.61 -1.93 -5.37
N THR A 26 13.70 -2.85 -5.71
CA THR A 26 13.58 -4.18 -5.09
C THR A 26 13.50 -5.28 -6.14
N ARG A 27 14.18 -6.42 -5.91
CA ARG A 27 14.07 -7.57 -6.81
C ARG A 27 12.93 -8.47 -6.38
N GLY A 28 12.30 -9.10 -7.37
CA GLY A 28 11.18 -10.01 -7.15
C GLY A 28 9.93 -9.34 -6.59
N TYR A 29 9.79 -8.01 -6.74
CA TYR A 29 8.58 -7.30 -6.34
C TYR A 29 7.38 -7.82 -7.14
N GLN A 30 6.44 -8.43 -6.44
CA GLN A 30 5.27 -9.05 -7.04
C GLN A 30 4.02 -8.74 -6.22
N PRO A 31 2.95 -8.19 -6.83
CA PRO A 31 1.66 -8.07 -6.16
C PRO A 31 1.09 -9.46 -5.84
N ILE A 32 0.51 -9.61 -4.64
CA ILE A 32 -0.17 -10.82 -4.19
C ILE A 32 -1.67 -10.55 -4.18
N GLY A 33 -2.41 -11.41 -4.89
CA GLY A 33 -3.86 -11.37 -4.90
C GLY A 33 -4.45 -10.10 -5.56
N PRO A 34 -5.80 -10.01 -5.58
CA PRO A 34 -6.48 -8.84 -6.11
C PRO A 34 -6.30 -7.63 -5.19
N ARG A 35 -6.48 -6.44 -5.76
CA ARG A 35 -6.66 -5.22 -4.95
C ARG A 35 -7.97 -5.33 -4.18
N THR A 36 -7.94 -4.84 -2.96
CA THR A 36 -9.13 -4.67 -2.13
C THR A 36 -9.33 -3.18 -1.88
N ALA A 37 -10.58 -2.77 -1.72
CA ALA A 37 -10.90 -1.40 -1.36
C ALA A 37 -12.06 -1.39 -0.36
N ILE A 38 -11.96 -0.51 0.63
CA ILE A 38 -13.02 -0.25 1.61
C ILE A 38 -13.33 1.24 1.55
N THR A 39 -14.61 1.58 1.55
CA THR A 39 -15.08 2.97 1.58
C THR A 39 -15.77 3.23 2.91
N ASN A 40 -15.38 4.30 3.60
CA ASN A 40 -16.06 4.78 4.80
C ASN A 40 -16.34 6.28 4.64
N GLY A 41 -17.60 6.61 4.31
CA GLY A 41 -17.99 7.99 4.02
C GLY A 41 -17.22 8.55 2.82
N SER A 42 -16.43 9.61 3.04
CA SER A 42 -15.59 10.25 2.03
C SER A 42 -14.17 9.68 1.92
N ILE A 43 -13.84 8.67 2.72
CA ILE A 43 -12.51 8.04 2.73
C ILE A 43 -12.55 6.74 1.94
N ILE A 44 -11.59 6.58 1.03
CA ILE A 44 -11.35 5.34 0.29
C ILE A 44 -10.00 4.77 0.73
N LEU A 45 -10.01 3.52 1.17
CA LEU A 45 -8.83 2.74 1.54
C LEU A 45 -8.61 1.66 0.49
N ALA A 46 -7.68 1.88 -0.43
CA ALA A 46 -7.28 0.89 -1.43
C ALA A 46 -6.01 0.17 -0.97
N GLN A 47 -5.94 -1.15 -1.14
CA GLN A 47 -4.83 -1.99 -0.71
C GLN A 47 -4.30 -2.84 -1.87
N GLN A 48 -2.98 -2.96 -1.93
CA GLN A 48 -2.30 -4.02 -2.66
C GLN A 48 -1.29 -4.72 -1.75
N GLN A 49 -1.48 -6.01 -1.52
CA GLN A 49 -0.44 -6.85 -0.91
C GLN A 49 0.65 -7.16 -1.93
N TYR A 50 1.88 -7.35 -1.45
CA TYR A 50 3.03 -7.67 -2.30
C TYR A 50 4.06 -8.54 -1.57
N GLN A 51 4.98 -9.13 -2.33
CA GLN A 51 6.20 -9.74 -1.84
C GLN A 51 7.43 -9.22 -2.58
N THR A 52 8.60 -9.34 -1.96
CA THR A 52 9.90 -9.12 -2.60
C THR A 52 10.86 -10.25 -2.24
N THR A 53 11.93 -10.43 -3.02
CA THR A 53 13.00 -11.39 -2.72
C THR A 53 14.32 -10.72 -2.32
N TRP A 54 14.48 -9.41 -2.56
CA TRP A 54 15.66 -8.62 -2.17
C TRP A 54 15.25 -7.15 -1.91
N PRO A 55 15.81 -6.44 -0.92
CA PRO A 55 16.98 -6.77 -0.09
C PRO A 55 16.77 -7.89 0.92
N TYR A 56 15.53 -8.16 1.30
CA TYR A 56 15.14 -9.30 2.11
C TYR A 56 13.86 -9.91 1.53
N GLN A 57 13.67 -11.21 1.74
CA GLN A 57 12.41 -11.85 1.42
C GLN A 57 11.35 -11.37 2.42
N LYS A 58 10.40 -10.57 1.94
CA LYS A 58 9.34 -10.00 2.78
C LYS A 58 8.00 -10.06 2.07
N LYS A 59 6.95 -10.13 2.88
CA LYS A 59 5.59 -9.76 2.48
C LYS A 59 5.32 -8.35 2.98
N GLY A 60 4.42 -7.64 2.32
CA GLY A 60 4.04 -6.29 2.69
C GLY A 60 2.68 -5.94 2.13
N SER A 61 2.17 -4.80 2.57
CA SER A 61 0.91 -4.25 2.10
C SER A 61 1.06 -2.76 1.88
N LEU A 62 0.83 -2.34 0.64
CA LEU A 62 0.78 -0.95 0.28
C LEU A 62 -0.68 -0.48 0.32
N TRP A 63 -0.91 0.66 0.95
CA TRP A 63 -2.21 1.27 1.12
C TRP A 63 -2.23 2.67 0.53
N ALA A 64 -3.31 3.01 -0.17
CA ALA A 64 -3.66 4.36 -0.54
C ALA A 64 -4.91 4.79 0.23
N ILE A 65 -4.74 5.83 1.05
CA ILE A 65 -5.79 6.46 1.84
C ILE A 65 -6.16 7.73 1.11
N SER A 66 -7.31 7.73 0.44
CA SER A 66 -7.81 8.87 -0.31
C SER A 66 -8.93 9.55 0.46
N ARG A 67 -8.83 10.86 0.64
CA ARG A 67 -9.89 11.71 1.20
C ARG A 67 -9.90 13.01 0.42
N GLU A 68 -11.03 13.28 -0.25
CA GLU A 68 -11.17 14.44 -1.12
C GLU A 68 -10.04 14.49 -2.17
N SER A 69 -9.22 15.56 -2.20
CA SER A 69 -8.07 15.71 -3.09
C SER A 69 -6.74 15.23 -2.51
N THR A 70 -6.74 14.69 -1.29
CA THR A 70 -5.52 14.23 -0.61
C THR A 70 -5.41 12.72 -0.67
N ILE A 71 -4.22 12.23 -1.04
CA ILE A 71 -3.88 10.81 -1.05
C ILE A 71 -2.64 10.60 -0.19
N CYS A 72 -2.77 9.75 0.83
CA CYS A 72 -1.65 9.30 1.65
C CYS A 72 -1.29 7.87 1.29
N LEU A 73 0.00 7.59 1.08
CA LEU A 73 0.49 6.24 0.88
C LEU A 73 1.13 5.69 2.15
N VAL A 74 0.81 4.43 2.48
CA VAL A 74 1.40 3.71 3.60
C VAL A 74 1.93 2.37 3.12
N ASP A 75 3.25 2.17 3.20
CA ASP A 75 3.88 0.87 3.02
C ASP A 75 4.03 0.19 4.38
N PHE A 76 3.17 -0.78 4.65
CA PHE A 76 3.25 -1.63 5.84
C PHE A 76 4.03 -2.90 5.50
N SER A 77 5.33 -2.89 5.80
CA SER A 77 6.21 -4.03 5.56
C SER A 77 7.26 -4.21 6.65
N GLY A 78 7.73 -5.44 6.85
CA GLY A 78 8.72 -5.78 7.87
C GLY A 78 9.00 -7.27 7.95
N GLU A 79 10.08 -7.66 8.61
CA GLU A 79 10.48 -9.07 8.73
C GLU A 79 9.51 -9.89 9.61
N LYS A 80 8.81 -9.23 10.53
CA LYS A 80 7.95 -9.86 11.55
C LYS A 80 6.47 -9.56 11.39
N ILE A 81 6.04 -8.93 10.29
CA ILE A 81 4.62 -8.65 10.10
C ILE A 81 3.86 -9.93 9.73
N THR A 82 2.77 -10.17 10.44
CA THR A 82 1.89 -11.31 10.18
C THR A 82 0.82 -10.97 9.16
N SER A 83 0.25 -12.00 8.51
CA SER A 83 -0.91 -11.83 7.63
C SER A 83 -2.09 -11.16 8.37
N ASP A 84 -2.26 -11.47 9.65
CA ASP A 84 -3.31 -10.87 10.49
C ASP A 84 -3.09 -9.38 10.73
N GLN A 85 -1.83 -8.96 10.90
CA GLN A 85 -1.51 -7.53 11.00
C GLN A 85 -1.76 -6.80 9.68
N ILE A 86 -1.50 -7.46 8.54
CA ILE A 86 -1.79 -6.92 7.21
C ILE A 86 -3.30 -6.73 7.01
N SER A 87 -4.14 -7.67 7.44
CA SER A 87 -5.60 -7.56 7.31
C SER A 87 -6.23 -6.60 8.31
N THR A 88 -5.69 -6.52 9.53
CA THR A 88 -6.22 -5.67 10.61
C THR A 88 -5.88 -4.19 10.41
N LEU A 89 -4.78 -3.85 9.72
CA LEU A 89 -4.37 -2.46 9.52
C LEU A 89 -5.48 -1.60 8.89
N GLY A 90 -6.27 -2.16 7.97
CA GLY A 90 -7.40 -1.46 7.35
C GLY A 90 -8.45 -1.01 8.36
N GLN A 91 -8.64 -1.76 9.45
CA GLN A 91 -9.55 -1.42 10.55
C GLN A 91 -8.95 -0.36 11.50
N TRP A 92 -7.62 -0.28 11.60
CA TRP A 92 -6.95 0.74 12.44
C TRP A 92 -6.74 2.06 11.72
N ILE A 93 -6.70 2.02 10.39
CA ILE A 93 -6.73 3.21 9.53
C ILE A 93 -8.13 3.86 9.53
N GLU A 94 -9.10 3.32 10.29
CA GLU A 94 -10.35 4.02 10.64
C GLU A 94 -10.04 5.34 11.36
N LEU A 95 -9.90 6.38 10.54
CA LEU A 95 -9.87 7.79 10.89
C LEU A 95 -11.18 8.10 11.64
N ARG A 96 -11.12 8.11 12.97
CA ARG A 96 -12.13 8.77 13.80
C ARG A 96 -12.16 10.27 13.51
#